data_AF-A0A831XT51-F1
#
_entry.id   AF-A0A831XT51-F1
#
_cell.length_a   1.000
_cell.length_b   1.000
_cell.length_c   1.000
_cell.angle_alpha   90.00
_cell.angle_beta   90.00
_cell.angle_gamma   90.00
#
_symmetry.space_group_name_H-M   'P 1'
#
loop_
_entity.id
_entity.type
_entity.pdbx_description
1 polymer ?
#
loop_
_entity_poly.entity_id
_entity_poly.type
_entity_poly.pdbx_seq_one_letter_code
_entity_poly.pdbx_strand_id
1 'polypeptide(L)'
;MRFMLTRQCPLACCIVAASLAGWAERSTETPDPDAPLHERIKTLEALILANHWNDGLILPNVIFPPAGEERPVTGNHEDVAAHTAFYLAACSFEYAVMREPAVRERARALMDALLRLEQVTGVPGVVARGMYKTDKPLWHEKAFFFEHEWHDSTTMPGYRWEGDLSSDKFTNFFFAMSIYWELCADEAEKARVAGFLDRFVGRCVDYNFKLVDVDGKMTLWGNFCPDLPHENLNALEMLGGLKATYRITQKARYEAAYRRLIDEYHYDDEAILAKVLWPDEWKTPWDDNLAAQSLYVLMRWETDRDLLIKYRMSLNRHWFDWQKQLGKRGGHVYWFPMLYQVLAGEQVVGEDVQKILRGMGGLARGKRTYVIPVDGVRREVESEWEEASPSVLMGYWFGRHYGIIDPTW
;
A
#
# COMPACT_ATOMS: atom_id res chain seq x y z
N MET A 1 -34.43 72.04 0.33
CA MET A 1 -33.12 72.70 0.49
C MET A 1 -32.32 71.88 1.53
N ARG A 2 -31.24 71.25 1.07
CA ARG A 2 -30.14 70.57 1.80
C ARG A 2 -30.45 69.42 2.79
N PHE A 3 -30.10 68.22 2.31
CA PHE A 3 -29.50 67.13 3.09
C PHE A 3 -28.31 67.62 3.94
N MET A 4 -28.16 67.08 5.16
CA MET A 4 -26.82 66.83 5.70
C MET A 4 -26.85 65.67 6.70
N LEU A 5 -26.08 64.64 6.37
CA LEU A 5 -25.87 63.42 7.11
C LEU A 5 -24.92 63.63 8.30
N THR A 6 -25.21 62.83 9.32
CA THR A 6 -24.43 62.42 10.48
C THR A 6 -22.99 62.01 10.17
N ARG A 7 -22.05 62.43 11.04
CA ARG A 7 -20.78 61.73 11.28
C ARG A 7 -20.56 61.61 12.79
N GLN A 8 -20.90 60.45 13.35
CA GLN A 8 -20.29 59.97 14.58
C GLN A 8 -19.31 58.86 14.19
N CYS A 9 -18.09 59.04 14.64
CA CYS A 9 -16.97 58.11 14.52
C CYS A 9 -17.12 57.04 15.60
N PRO A 10 -17.04 55.73 15.27
CA PRO A 10 -16.55 54.76 16.23
C PRO A 10 -15.24 54.14 15.75
N LEU A 11 -14.41 53.89 16.76
CA LEU A 11 -13.12 53.22 16.76
C LEU A 11 -12.94 52.20 15.63
N ALA A 12 -11.83 52.34 14.92
CA ALA A 12 -11.23 51.28 14.14
C ALA A 12 -10.86 50.12 15.09
N CYS A 13 -11.76 49.15 15.23
CA CYS A 13 -11.39 47.81 15.63
C CYS A 13 -10.71 47.18 14.41
N CYS A 14 -9.37 47.16 14.43
CA CYS A 14 -8.59 46.27 13.57
C CYS A 14 -8.98 44.84 13.91
N ILE A 15 -9.97 44.30 13.20
CA ILE A 15 -10.15 42.86 13.10
C ILE A 15 -8.97 42.39 12.27
N VAL A 16 -7.93 41.91 12.96
CA VAL A 16 -6.94 41.03 12.36
C VAL A 16 -7.75 39.87 11.78
N ALA A 17 -7.84 39.81 10.46
CA ALA A 17 -8.30 38.62 9.77
C ALA A 17 -7.27 37.54 10.05
N ALA A 18 -7.46 36.82 11.16
CA ALA A 18 -6.78 35.57 11.39
C ALA A 18 -7.22 34.63 10.26
N SER A 19 -6.29 34.35 9.37
CA SER A 19 -6.39 33.29 8.38
C SER A 19 -6.87 32.02 9.07
N LEU A 20 -8.01 31.47 8.64
CA LEU A 20 -8.51 30.14 9.07
C LEU A 20 -7.68 28.96 8.51
N ALA A 21 -6.46 29.22 8.02
CA ALA A 21 -5.50 28.20 7.65
C ALA A 21 -4.67 27.84 8.88
N GLY A 22 -4.99 26.75 9.58
CA GLY A 22 -4.17 26.38 10.73
C GLY A 22 -4.46 25.10 11.52
N TRP A 23 -5.39 24.23 11.12
CA TRP A 23 -5.79 23.12 12.02
C TRP A 23 -5.81 21.71 11.42
N ALA A 24 -5.65 21.53 10.11
CA ALA A 24 -5.87 20.21 9.49
C ALA A 24 -4.65 19.63 8.77
N GLU A 25 -3.78 20.44 8.18
CA GLU A 25 -2.45 20.01 7.73
C GLU A 25 -1.46 20.18 8.88
N ARG A 26 -0.76 19.11 9.27
CA ARG A 26 0.15 19.13 10.42
C ARG A 26 1.58 19.48 10.03
N SER A 27 1.99 19.19 8.80
CA SER A 27 3.30 19.55 8.26
C SER A 27 3.17 20.00 6.82
N THR A 28 3.81 21.12 6.48
CA THR A 28 3.96 21.64 5.11
C THR A 28 5.39 21.47 4.59
N GLU A 29 6.29 20.85 5.35
CA GLU A 29 7.69 20.69 4.99
C GLU A 29 7.85 19.60 3.93
N THR A 30 8.33 19.98 2.74
CA THR A 30 8.51 19.07 1.61
C THR A 30 9.99 18.72 1.40
N PRO A 31 10.33 17.52 0.89
CA PRO A 31 11.71 17.15 0.58
C PRO A 31 12.37 18.14 -0.40
N ASP A 32 13.55 18.67 -0.04
CA ASP A 32 14.35 19.53 -0.92
C ASP A 32 14.94 18.68 -2.06
N PRO A 33 14.61 18.94 -3.34
CA PRO A 33 15.13 18.18 -4.49
C PRO A 33 16.66 18.11 -4.57
N ASP A 34 17.35 19.13 -4.04
CA ASP A 34 18.80 19.26 -4.09
C ASP A 34 19.50 18.62 -2.88
N ALA A 35 18.74 18.23 -1.85
CA ALA A 35 19.27 17.56 -0.67
C ALA A 35 19.66 16.10 -0.96
N PRO A 36 20.63 15.54 -0.21
CA PRO A 36 20.94 14.12 -0.22
C PRO A 36 19.68 13.26 -0.07
N LEU A 37 19.65 12.11 -0.73
CA LEU A 37 18.53 11.19 -0.73
C LEU A 37 18.09 10.82 0.69
N HIS A 38 19.01 10.51 1.59
CA HIS A 38 18.66 10.16 2.98
C HIS A 38 17.92 11.28 3.72
N GLU A 39 18.24 12.55 3.45
CA GLU A 39 17.53 13.70 4.02
C GLU A 39 16.13 13.82 3.42
N ARG A 40 16.00 13.68 2.09
CA ARG A 40 14.69 13.68 1.42
C ARG A 40 13.77 12.56 1.91
N ILE A 41 14.30 11.36 2.13
CA ILE A 41 13.56 10.21 2.69
C ILE A 41 13.07 10.52 4.10
N LYS A 42 13.92 11.13 4.94
CA LYS A 42 13.54 11.54 6.29
C LYS A 42 12.43 12.58 6.29
N THR A 43 12.51 13.60 5.42
CA THR A 43 11.46 14.62 5.29
C THR A 43 10.15 14.01 4.76
N LEU A 44 10.22 13.13 3.75
CA LEU A 44 9.04 12.42 3.24
C LEU A 44 8.36 11.57 4.32
N GLU A 45 9.14 10.85 5.11
CA GLU A 45 8.59 10.04 6.20
C GLU A 45 7.94 10.92 7.28
N ALA A 46 8.58 12.02 7.67
CA ALA A 46 8.03 12.96 8.63
C ALA A 46 6.68 13.53 8.15
N LEU A 47 6.57 13.84 6.85
CA LEU A 47 5.33 14.27 6.22
C LEU A 47 4.25 13.18 6.26
N ILE A 48 4.57 11.94 5.89
CA ILE A 48 3.65 10.78 5.96
C ILE A 48 3.11 10.61 7.38
N LEU A 49 3.99 10.66 8.39
CA LEU A 49 3.61 10.53 9.80
C LEU A 49 2.74 11.70 10.28
N ALA A 50 2.99 12.90 9.78
CA ALA A 50 2.25 14.09 10.17
C ALA A 50 0.83 14.09 9.58
N ASN A 51 0.72 13.81 8.28
CA ASN A 51 -0.49 14.12 7.51
C ASN A 51 -1.28 12.88 7.09
N HIS A 52 -0.61 11.77 6.79
CA HIS A 52 -1.24 10.56 6.23
C HIS A 52 -1.55 9.49 7.27
N TRP A 53 -0.98 9.59 8.46
CA TRP A 53 -1.18 8.64 9.55
C TRP A 53 -2.55 8.79 10.22
N ASN A 54 -3.38 7.75 10.13
CA ASN A 54 -4.71 7.68 10.70
C ASN A 54 -4.92 6.35 11.43
N ASP A 55 -4.92 6.37 12.77
CA ASP A 55 -5.12 5.16 13.59
C ASP A 55 -4.15 3.99 13.24
N GLY A 56 -2.95 4.33 12.79
CA GLY A 56 -1.91 3.38 12.37
C GLY A 56 -1.99 2.98 10.89
N LEU A 57 -2.97 3.47 10.15
CA LEU A 57 -3.10 3.30 8.71
C LEU A 57 -2.57 4.52 7.96
N ILE A 58 -2.06 4.30 6.74
CA ILE A 58 -1.54 5.36 5.88
C ILE A 58 -2.54 5.64 4.77
N LEU A 59 -3.13 6.83 4.79
CA LEU A 59 -3.98 7.31 3.72
C LEU A 59 -3.12 7.64 2.49
N PRO A 60 -3.34 7.07 1.30
CA PRO A 60 -2.52 7.36 0.12
C PRO A 60 -2.63 8.82 -0.34
N ASN A 61 -3.85 9.34 -0.32
CA ASN A 61 -4.21 10.69 -0.74
C ASN A 61 -4.98 11.35 0.40
N VAL A 62 -4.45 12.44 0.94
CA VAL A 62 -5.14 13.28 1.92
C VAL A 62 -5.65 14.53 1.22
N ILE A 63 -6.87 14.92 1.57
CA ILE A 63 -7.50 16.14 1.09
C ILE A 63 -7.55 17.09 2.28
N PHE A 64 -6.59 18.03 2.30
CA PHE A 64 -6.47 19.00 3.37
C PHE A 64 -7.55 20.03 3.24
N PRO A 65 -8.14 20.29 4.40
CA PRO A 65 -9.57 20.25 4.56
C PRO A 65 -10.24 21.00 3.40
N PRO A 66 -11.25 20.42 2.73
CA PRO A 66 -12.25 21.29 2.14
C PRO A 66 -12.82 22.18 3.27
N ALA A 67 -13.13 23.44 2.96
CA ALA A 67 -13.67 24.37 3.94
C ALA A 67 -14.83 23.75 4.76
N GLY A 68 -14.65 23.63 6.07
CA GLY A 68 -15.71 23.24 7.02
C GLY A 68 -15.39 22.12 8.01
N GLU A 69 -14.30 21.35 7.85
CA GLU A 69 -13.93 20.27 8.79
C GLU A 69 -12.44 20.26 9.17
N GLU A 70 -12.12 19.81 10.37
CA GLU A 70 -10.76 19.82 10.94
C GLU A 70 -9.98 18.49 10.76
N ARG A 71 -10.43 17.59 9.86
CA ARG A 71 -9.95 16.20 9.84
C ARG A 71 -9.20 15.80 8.56
N PRO A 72 -7.94 15.34 8.64
CA PRO A 72 -7.18 14.80 7.49
C PRO A 72 -7.60 13.36 7.12
N VAL A 73 -8.70 12.85 7.68
CA VAL A 73 -9.22 11.50 7.37
C VAL A 73 -9.92 11.43 6.00
N THR A 74 -10.08 12.58 5.37
CA THR A 74 -10.77 12.74 4.09
C THR A 74 -9.80 12.51 2.95
N GLY A 75 -10.14 11.57 2.07
CA GLY A 75 -9.28 11.18 0.96
C GLY A 75 -9.67 9.83 0.36
N ASN A 76 -8.80 9.28 -0.46
CA ASN A 76 -9.00 7.95 -1.06
C ASN A 76 -8.62 6.86 -0.02
N HIS A 77 -9.55 5.96 0.31
CA HIS A 77 -9.32 4.84 1.24
C HIS A 77 -9.06 3.49 0.56
N GLU A 78 -9.15 3.45 -0.76
CA GLU A 78 -9.20 2.22 -1.57
C GLU A 78 -7.88 1.43 -1.52
N ASP A 79 -6.77 2.16 -1.28
CA ASP A 79 -5.39 1.65 -1.23
C ASP A 79 -4.71 1.86 0.13
N VAL A 80 -5.47 2.19 1.19
CA VAL A 80 -4.93 2.38 2.54
C VAL A 80 -4.17 1.15 3.04
N ALA A 81 -4.75 -0.04 2.87
CA ALA A 81 -4.11 -1.31 3.23
C ALA A 81 -2.77 -1.49 2.51
N ALA A 82 -2.71 -1.18 1.21
CA ALA A 82 -1.50 -1.30 0.39
C ALA A 82 -0.41 -0.34 0.88
N HIS A 83 -0.72 0.94 1.04
CA HIS A 83 0.22 1.95 1.51
C HIS A 83 0.75 1.63 2.92
N THR A 84 -0.13 1.17 3.81
CA THR A 84 0.24 0.74 5.16
C THR A 84 1.16 -0.48 5.13
N ALA A 85 0.89 -1.45 4.26
CA ALA A 85 1.72 -2.64 4.07
C ALA A 85 3.12 -2.29 3.51
N PHE A 86 3.20 -1.39 2.52
CA PHE A 86 4.50 -0.89 2.05
C PHE A 86 5.28 -0.20 3.18
N TYR A 87 4.58 0.58 4.02
CA TYR A 87 5.26 1.24 5.13
C TYR A 87 5.75 0.25 6.19
N LEU A 88 4.96 -0.80 6.49
CA LEU A 88 5.36 -1.88 7.37
C LEU A 88 6.63 -2.59 6.85
N ALA A 89 6.68 -2.88 5.55
CA ALA A 89 7.87 -3.46 4.92
C ALA A 89 9.07 -2.52 5.02
N ALA A 90 8.88 -1.22 4.78
CA ALA A 90 9.92 -0.20 4.93
C ALA A 90 10.52 -0.18 6.34
N CYS A 91 9.69 -0.06 7.38
CA CYS A 91 10.14 -0.07 8.78
C CYS A 91 10.81 -1.39 9.16
N SER A 92 10.38 -2.52 8.57
CA SER A 92 10.99 -3.82 8.84
C SER A 92 12.40 -3.93 8.26
N PHE A 93 12.62 -3.43 7.04
CA PHE A 93 13.96 -3.32 6.46
C PHE A 93 14.83 -2.32 7.21
N GLU A 94 14.27 -1.15 7.56
CA GLU A 94 14.95 -0.13 8.36
C GLU A 94 15.42 -0.70 9.69
N TYR A 95 14.55 -1.39 10.42
CA TYR A 95 14.91 -2.02 11.68
C TYR A 95 16.01 -3.06 11.51
N ALA A 96 16.01 -3.82 10.41
CA ALA A 96 17.08 -4.78 10.12
C ALA A 96 18.46 -4.11 9.94
N VAL A 97 18.48 -2.89 9.37
CA VAL A 97 19.69 -2.09 9.14
C VAL A 97 20.13 -1.34 10.40
N MET A 98 19.21 -0.62 11.04
CA MET A 98 19.52 0.37 12.07
C MET A 98 19.39 -0.18 13.49
N ARG A 99 18.57 -1.22 13.70
CA ARG A 99 18.26 -1.83 15.01
C ARG A 99 17.70 -0.85 16.04
N GLU A 100 17.04 0.21 15.58
CA GLU A 100 16.46 1.24 16.44
C GLU A 100 15.13 0.78 17.06
N PRO A 101 14.97 0.83 18.40
CA PRO A 101 13.72 0.44 19.05
C PRO A 101 12.49 1.22 18.58
N ALA A 102 12.64 2.52 18.28
CA ALA A 102 11.55 3.36 17.81
C ALA A 102 10.99 2.90 16.45
N VAL A 103 11.83 2.37 15.57
CA VAL A 103 11.41 1.81 14.27
C VAL A 103 10.64 0.52 14.48
N ARG A 104 11.06 -0.33 15.43
CA ARG A 104 10.34 -1.55 15.79
C ARG A 104 8.95 -1.26 16.36
N GLU A 105 8.82 -0.27 17.25
CA GLU A 105 7.52 0.16 17.77
C GLU A 105 6.61 0.70 16.66
N ARG A 106 7.17 1.43 15.69
CA ARG A 106 6.42 1.93 14.53
C ARG A 106 5.92 0.77 13.65
N ALA A 107 6.79 -0.19 13.36
CA ALA A 107 6.43 -1.40 12.62
C ALA A 107 5.33 -2.21 13.34
N ARG A 108 5.40 -2.32 14.67
CA ARG A 108 4.34 -2.94 15.49
C ARG A 108 3.02 -2.20 15.33
N ALA A 109 3.01 -0.86 15.43
CA ALA A 109 1.79 -0.07 15.28
C ALA A 109 1.14 -0.24 13.90
N LEU A 110 1.95 -0.30 12.83
CA LEU A 110 1.49 -0.58 11.47
C LEU A 110 0.93 -2.00 11.34
N MET A 111 1.61 -3.01 11.89
CA MET A 111 1.13 -4.40 11.91
C MET A 111 -0.20 -4.50 12.66
N ASP A 112 -0.30 -3.89 13.84
CA ASP A 112 -1.54 -3.85 14.62
C ASP A 112 -2.68 -3.20 13.83
N ALA A 113 -2.42 -2.11 13.13
CA ALA A 113 -3.41 -1.43 12.29
C ALA A 113 -3.87 -2.29 11.10
N LEU A 114 -2.96 -3.00 10.43
CA LEU A 114 -3.29 -3.95 9.37
C LEU A 114 -4.16 -5.11 9.90
N LEU A 115 -3.89 -5.61 11.11
CA LEU A 115 -4.75 -6.62 11.74
C LEU A 115 -6.14 -6.06 12.12
N ARG A 116 -6.24 -4.77 12.46
CA ARG A 116 -7.53 -4.13 12.72
C ARG A 116 -8.40 -4.02 11.47
N LEU A 117 -7.83 -4.03 10.27
CA LEU A 117 -8.61 -4.10 9.02
C LEU A 117 -9.38 -5.42 8.89
N GLU A 118 -8.95 -6.51 9.52
CA GLU A 118 -9.77 -7.72 9.67
C GLU A 118 -10.79 -7.55 10.80
N GLN A 119 -10.35 -6.99 11.94
CA GLN A 119 -11.21 -6.83 13.11
C GLN A 119 -12.46 -5.99 12.83
N VAL A 120 -12.32 -4.93 12.04
CA VAL A 120 -13.39 -3.96 11.75
C VAL A 120 -14.53 -4.56 10.91
N THR A 121 -14.24 -5.58 10.10
CA THR A 121 -15.25 -6.31 9.31
C THR A 121 -16.06 -7.27 10.20
N GLY A 122 -15.42 -7.79 11.25
CA GLY A 122 -16.00 -8.80 12.14
C GLY A 122 -16.08 -10.20 11.55
N VAL A 123 -15.56 -10.42 10.34
CA VAL A 123 -15.57 -11.72 9.66
C VAL A 123 -14.14 -12.25 9.53
N PRO A 124 -13.80 -13.39 10.18
CA PRO A 124 -12.48 -14.00 10.07
C PRO A 124 -12.02 -14.19 8.62
N GLY A 125 -10.85 -13.65 8.29
CA GLY A 125 -10.23 -13.69 6.97
C GLY A 125 -10.78 -12.69 5.96
N VAL A 126 -11.75 -11.83 6.31
CA VAL A 126 -12.20 -10.71 5.47
C VAL A 126 -11.57 -9.42 5.98
N VAL A 127 -10.90 -8.69 5.08
CA VAL A 127 -10.07 -7.54 5.43
C VAL A 127 -10.55 -6.31 4.64
N ALA A 128 -10.73 -5.19 5.32
CA ALA A 128 -11.10 -3.93 4.71
C ALA A 128 -9.96 -3.31 3.88
N ARG A 129 -10.31 -2.53 2.85
CA ARG A 129 -9.37 -1.67 2.10
C ARG A 129 -8.79 -0.56 2.96
N GLY A 130 -9.66 0.04 3.76
CA GLY A 130 -9.37 1.11 4.69
C GLY A 130 -10.47 1.21 5.74
N MET A 131 -10.19 1.92 6.82
CA MET A 131 -11.18 2.26 7.84
C MET A 131 -10.85 3.61 8.45
N TYR A 132 -11.88 4.27 8.97
CA TYR A 132 -11.69 5.50 9.74
C TYR A 132 -12.79 5.69 10.77
N LYS A 133 -12.48 6.50 11.78
CA LYS A 133 -13.37 6.75 12.92
C LYS A 133 -14.35 7.89 12.61
N THR A 134 -15.64 7.56 12.52
CA THR A 134 -16.73 8.51 12.32
C THR A 134 -18.06 7.88 12.76
N ASP A 135 -19.01 8.73 13.15
CA ASP A 135 -20.39 8.39 13.50
C ASP A 135 -21.36 8.55 12.32
N LYS A 136 -20.90 9.14 11.21
CA LYS A 136 -21.68 9.37 9.99
C LYS A 136 -20.83 9.15 8.73
N PRO A 137 -21.45 8.80 7.59
CA PRO A 137 -20.78 8.82 6.30
C PRO A 137 -20.16 10.17 5.99
N LEU A 138 -18.93 10.19 5.48
CA LEU A 138 -18.29 11.39 4.95
C LEU A 138 -18.45 11.49 3.43
N TRP A 139 -18.29 12.69 2.89
CA TRP A 139 -18.53 12.95 1.47
C TRP A 139 -17.60 12.14 0.54
N HIS A 140 -16.38 11.82 1.00
CA HIS A 140 -15.40 11.10 0.19
C HIS A 140 -15.85 9.67 -0.13
N GLU A 141 -16.71 9.07 0.70
CA GLU A 141 -17.32 7.77 0.42
C GLU A 141 -18.15 7.76 -0.87
N LYS A 142 -18.51 8.93 -1.40
CA LYS A 142 -19.27 9.09 -2.66
C LYS A 142 -18.47 9.74 -3.78
N ALA A 143 -17.15 9.91 -3.58
CA ALA A 143 -16.28 10.62 -4.52
C ALA A 143 -15.30 9.69 -5.25
N PHE A 144 -15.19 8.43 -4.83
CA PHE A 144 -14.23 7.45 -5.34
C PHE A 144 -14.94 6.21 -5.92
N PHE A 145 -14.17 5.23 -6.40
CA PHE A 145 -14.63 4.11 -7.23
C PHE A 145 -15.61 3.18 -6.48
N PHE A 146 -15.37 2.92 -5.20
CA PHE A 146 -16.16 1.97 -4.40
C PHE A 146 -17.26 2.61 -3.54
N GLU A 147 -18.08 3.49 -4.14
CA GLU A 147 -19.07 4.27 -3.39
C GLU A 147 -20.17 3.45 -2.66
N HIS A 148 -20.32 2.17 -3.01
CA HIS A 148 -21.31 1.26 -2.46
C HIS A 148 -20.74 0.24 -1.46
N GLU A 149 -19.42 0.23 -1.24
CA GLU A 149 -18.73 -0.75 -0.39
C GLU A 149 -18.39 -0.18 1.00
N TRP A 150 -19.07 0.89 1.43
CA TRP A 150 -18.87 1.50 2.74
C TRP A 150 -19.84 0.95 3.78
N HIS A 151 -19.30 0.44 4.87
CA HIS A 151 -20.04 -0.24 5.93
C HIS A 151 -19.82 0.43 7.29
N ASP A 152 -20.86 0.43 8.13
CA ASP A 152 -20.69 0.64 9.57
C ASP A 152 -20.10 -0.64 10.20
N SER A 153 -19.09 -0.49 11.05
CA SER A 153 -18.53 -1.63 11.77
C SER A 153 -19.48 -2.11 12.87
N THR A 154 -19.77 -3.41 12.88
CA THR A 154 -20.57 -4.06 13.93
C THR A 154 -19.74 -4.50 15.13
N THR A 155 -18.41 -4.63 14.96
CA THR A 155 -17.46 -5.06 15.99
C THR A 155 -16.65 -3.91 16.58
N MET A 156 -16.57 -2.77 15.87
CA MET A 156 -15.89 -1.55 16.29
C MET A 156 -16.83 -0.33 16.14
N PRO A 157 -17.80 -0.13 17.06
CA PRO A 157 -18.74 0.99 16.98
C PRO A 157 -18.04 2.35 16.82
N GLY A 158 -18.56 3.18 15.91
CA GLY A 158 -17.96 4.48 15.55
C GLY A 158 -16.81 4.38 14.54
N TYR A 159 -16.63 3.22 13.91
CA TYR A 159 -15.79 3.07 12.72
C TYR A 159 -16.64 2.75 11.49
N ARG A 160 -16.21 3.30 10.36
CA ARG A 160 -16.65 2.92 9.02
C ARG A 160 -15.48 2.30 8.27
N TRP A 161 -15.76 1.35 7.40
CA TRP A 161 -14.75 0.62 6.63
C TRP A 161 -15.21 0.34 5.21
N GLU A 162 -14.26 0.23 4.29
CA GLU A 162 -14.49 0.01 2.86
C GLU A 162 -14.16 -1.44 2.47
N GLY A 163 -15.09 -2.12 1.81
CA GLY A 163 -15.03 -3.53 1.43
C GLY A 163 -14.46 -3.82 0.04
N ASP A 164 -14.88 -4.95 -0.55
CA ASP A 164 -14.48 -5.43 -1.87
C ASP A 164 -12.96 -5.46 -2.10
N LEU A 165 -12.20 -6.11 -1.21
CA LEU A 165 -10.73 -6.14 -1.26
C LEU A 165 -10.20 -6.71 -2.59
N SER A 166 -9.21 -6.05 -3.18
CA SER A 166 -8.60 -6.44 -4.46
C SER A 166 -7.36 -7.33 -4.29
N SER A 167 -6.97 -8.04 -5.35
CA SER A 167 -5.84 -8.99 -5.35
C SER A 167 -4.49 -8.33 -5.03
N ASP A 168 -4.30 -7.08 -5.43
CA ASP A 168 -3.13 -6.29 -5.07
C ASP A 168 -2.93 -6.22 -3.55
N LYS A 169 -3.99 -5.99 -2.78
CA LYS A 169 -3.91 -5.99 -1.31
C LYS A 169 -3.58 -7.37 -0.78
N PHE A 170 -4.11 -8.44 -1.38
CA PHE A 170 -3.71 -9.81 -1.04
C PHE A 170 -2.19 -9.98 -1.13
N THR A 171 -1.57 -9.48 -2.21
CA THR A 171 -0.10 -9.50 -2.33
C THR A 171 0.61 -8.64 -1.30
N ASN A 172 0.09 -7.44 -1.05
CA ASN A 172 0.69 -6.53 -0.08
C ASN A 172 0.70 -7.12 1.34
N PHE A 173 -0.39 -7.77 1.74
CA PHE A 173 -0.49 -8.40 3.05
C PHE A 173 0.54 -9.51 3.23
N PHE A 174 0.58 -10.52 2.34
CA PHE A 174 1.52 -11.62 2.56
C PHE A 174 2.97 -11.14 2.45
N PHE A 175 3.27 -10.18 1.58
CA PHE A 175 4.62 -9.62 1.42
C PHE A 175 5.07 -8.86 2.67
N ALA A 176 4.29 -7.86 3.11
CA ALA A 176 4.67 -7.04 4.26
C ALA A 176 4.73 -7.87 5.56
N MET A 177 3.76 -8.77 5.75
CA MET A 177 3.74 -9.68 6.90
C MET A 177 4.94 -10.63 6.90
N SER A 178 5.37 -11.11 5.72
CA SER A 178 6.56 -11.94 5.57
C SER A 178 7.83 -11.23 6.02
N ILE A 179 8.02 -9.98 5.57
CA ILE A 179 9.20 -9.18 5.92
C ILE A 179 9.20 -8.83 7.41
N TYR A 180 8.04 -8.39 7.94
CA TYR A 180 7.91 -8.08 9.36
C TYR A 180 8.18 -9.30 10.25
N TRP A 181 7.58 -10.45 9.91
CA TRP A 181 7.77 -11.71 10.63
C TRP A 181 9.24 -12.14 10.68
N GLU A 182 9.97 -11.95 9.57
CA GLU A 182 11.37 -12.36 9.46
C GLU A 182 12.33 -11.40 10.16
N LEU A 183 12.12 -10.09 10.00
CA LEU A 183 13.14 -9.09 10.34
C LEU A 183 12.88 -8.34 11.65
N CYS A 184 11.62 -8.24 12.09
CA CYS A 184 11.20 -7.30 13.12
C CYS A 184 10.43 -7.94 14.29
N ALA A 185 9.61 -8.94 14.00
CA ALA A 185 8.70 -9.57 14.96
C ALA A 185 9.43 -10.38 16.05
N ASP A 186 8.98 -10.26 17.30
CA ASP A 186 9.24 -11.25 18.35
C ASP A 186 8.32 -12.46 18.24
N GLU A 187 8.50 -13.43 19.14
CA GLU A 187 7.74 -14.68 19.11
C GLU A 187 6.23 -14.50 19.29
N ALA A 188 5.79 -13.52 20.08
CA ALA A 188 4.36 -13.24 20.25
C ALA A 188 3.78 -12.59 18.99
N GLU A 189 4.51 -11.64 18.40
CA GLU A 189 4.15 -10.99 17.14
C GLU A 189 4.14 -11.99 15.97
N LYS A 190 5.11 -12.89 15.90
CA LYS A 190 5.16 -13.97 14.89
C LYS A 190 3.93 -14.86 14.95
N ALA A 191 3.46 -15.21 16.14
CA ALA A 191 2.24 -16.00 16.31
C ALA A 191 0.99 -15.25 15.82
N ARG A 192 0.92 -13.93 16.05
CA ARG A 192 -0.18 -13.08 15.56
C ARG A 192 -0.19 -13.00 14.03
N VAL A 193 0.97 -12.80 13.41
CA VAL A 193 1.12 -12.81 11.94
C VAL A 193 0.70 -14.17 11.36
N ALA A 194 1.16 -15.27 11.96
CA ALA A 194 0.77 -16.61 11.53
C ALA A 194 -0.74 -16.84 11.64
N GLY A 195 -1.37 -16.42 12.73
CA GLY A 195 -2.81 -16.51 12.90
C GLY A 195 -3.60 -15.69 11.88
N PHE A 196 -3.11 -14.49 11.52
CA PHE A 196 -3.73 -13.67 10.50
C PHE A 196 -3.64 -14.31 9.10
N LEU A 197 -2.45 -14.69 8.65
CA LEU A 197 -2.29 -15.32 7.33
C LEU A 197 -3.06 -16.64 7.22
N ASP A 198 -3.14 -17.40 8.32
CA ASP A 198 -3.94 -18.60 8.39
C ASP A 198 -5.43 -18.33 8.12
N ARG A 199 -5.99 -17.26 8.71
CA ARG A 199 -7.38 -16.85 8.44
C ARG A 199 -7.54 -16.25 7.05
N PHE A 200 -6.65 -15.34 6.65
CA PHE A 200 -6.76 -14.58 5.42
C PHE A 200 -6.53 -15.45 4.18
N VAL A 201 -5.35 -16.08 4.05
CA VAL A 201 -5.04 -16.96 2.91
C VAL A 201 -5.79 -18.29 3.03
N GLY A 202 -6.00 -18.80 4.25
CA GLY A 202 -6.81 -20.00 4.47
C GLY A 202 -8.25 -19.83 3.98
N ARG A 203 -8.86 -18.66 4.17
CA ARG A 203 -10.17 -18.36 3.62
C ARG A 203 -10.17 -18.44 2.09
N CYS A 204 -9.16 -17.92 1.40
CA CYS A 204 -9.05 -18.13 -0.05
C CYS A 204 -9.07 -19.62 -0.39
N VAL A 205 -8.27 -20.44 0.28
CA VAL A 205 -8.25 -21.91 0.07
C VAL A 205 -9.63 -22.54 0.33
N ASP A 206 -10.32 -22.15 1.40
CA ASP A 206 -11.64 -22.66 1.76
C ASP A 206 -12.71 -22.32 0.72
N TYR A 207 -12.56 -21.18 0.03
CA TYR A 207 -13.46 -20.71 -1.03
C TYR A 207 -12.92 -21.01 -2.43
N ASN A 208 -12.18 -22.12 -2.60
CA ASN A 208 -11.62 -22.57 -3.88
C ASN A 208 -10.75 -21.49 -4.56
N PHE A 209 -9.84 -20.91 -3.78
CA PHE A 209 -8.90 -19.86 -4.16
C PHE A 209 -9.56 -18.54 -4.61
N LYS A 210 -10.75 -18.24 -4.07
CA LYS A 210 -11.39 -16.92 -4.24
C LYS A 210 -11.19 -16.06 -3.01
N LEU A 211 -10.77 -14.82 -3.22
CA LEU A 211 -10.90 -13.79 -2.19
C LEU A 211 -12.37 -13.38 -2.13
N VAL A 212 -12.99 -13.59 -0.97
CA VAL A 212 -14.43 -13.40 -0.79
C VAL A 212 -14.74 -12.35 0.27
N ASP A 213 -15.76 -11.55 0.02
CA ASP A 213 -16.20 -10.48 0.90
C ASP A 213 -17.13 -10.99 2.02
N VAL A 214 -17.64 -10.07 2.83
CA VAL A 214 -18.54 -10.31 3.97
C VAL A 214 -19.86 -10.97 3.57
N ASP A 215 -20.30 -10.80 2.32
CA ASP A 215 -21.50 -11.44 1.77
C ASP A 215 -21.24 -12.88 1.25
N GLY A 216 -19.99 -13.33 1.30
CA GLY A 216 -19.55 -14.65 0.85
C GLY A 216 -19.35 -14.77 -0.66
N LYS A 217 -19.50 -13.69 -1.43
CA LYS A 217 -19.20 -13.66 -2.87
C LYS A 217 -17.76 -13.24 -3.11
N MET A 218 -17.25 -13.59 -4.28
CA MET A 218 -15.91 -13.20 -4.71
C MET A 218 -15.85 -11.68 -4.88
N THR A 219 -14.77 -11.06 -4.44
CA THR A 219 -14.51 -9.64 -4.68
C THR A 219 -14.24 -9.38 -6.16
N LEU A 220 -14.40 -8.14 -6.62
CA LEU A 220 -14.32 -7.78 -8.03
C LEU A 220 -13.02 -8.27 -8.70
N TRP A 221 -11.89 -8.16 -8.01
CA TRP A 221 -10.57 -8.55 -8.49
C TRP A 221 -9.96 -9.75 -7.75
N GLY A 222 -10.78 -10.48 -6.98
CA GLY A 222 -10.35 -11.53 -6.06
C GLY A 222 -10.22 -12.94 -6.64
N ASN A 223 -9.97 -13.08 -7.94
CA ASN A 223 -10.05 -14.37 -8.61
C ASN A 223 -8.69 -15.07 -8.76
N PHE A 224 -8.41 -16.04 -7.89
CA PHE A 224 -7.28 -16.96 -8.04
C PHE A 224 -7.74 -18.41 -8.26
N CYS A 225 -9.03 -18.59 -8.58
CA CYS A 225 -9.70 -19.88 -8.66
C CYS A 225 -9.27 -20.63 -9.93
N PRO A 226 -8.77 -21.87 -9.80
CA PRO A 226 -8.32 -22.64 -10.97
C PRO A 226 -9.48 -23.05 -11.89
N ASP A 227 -10.69 -23.11 -11.36
CA ASP A 227 -11.89 -23.48 -12.12
C ASP A 227 -12.57 -22.27 -12.81
N LEU A 228 -12.03 -21.05 -12.66
CA LEU A 228 -12.54 -19.84 -13.29
C LEU A 228 -11.45 -19.23 -14.19
N PRO A 229 -11.80 -18.60 -15.33
CA PRO A 229 -10.83 -17.84 -16.11
C PRO A 229 -10.18 -16.75 -15.25
N HIS A 230 -8.86 -16.79 -15.14
CA HIS A 230 -8.04 -15.84 -14.37
C HIS A 230 -6.82 -15.44 -15.19
N GLU A 231 -6.12 -14.39 -14.74
CA GLU A 231 -4.88 -13.95 -15.37
C GLU A 231 -3.69 -14.76 -14.86
N ASN A 232 -2.68 -14.96 -15.70
CA ASN A 232 -1.43 -15.62 -15.32
C ASN A 232 -0.76 -14.98 -14.08
N LEU A 233 -0.96 -13.67 -13.87
CA LEU A 233 -0.49 -12.99 -12.67
C LEU A 233 -1.18 -13.52 -11.41
N ASN A 234 -2.48 -13.82 -11.46
CA ASN A 234 -3.23 -14.33 -10.31
C ASN A 234 -2.69 -15.68 -9.85
N ALA A 235 -2.23 -16.54 -10.76
CA ALA A 235 -1.52 -17.77 -10.41
C ALA A 235 -0.25 -17.48 -9.60
N LEU A 236 0.60 -16.55 -10.07
CA LEU A 236 1.82 -16.12 -9.38
C LEU A 236 1.52 -15.56 -7.97
N GLU A 237 0.48 -14.73 -7.85
CA GLU A 237 0.05 -14.14 -6.58
C GLU A 237 -0.36 -15.21 -5.57
N MET A 238 -1.20 -16.16 -5.97
CA MET A 238 -1.69 -17.22 -5.08
C MET A 238 -0.57 -18.17 -4.67
N LEU A 239 0.35 -18.51 -5.58
CA LEU A 239 1.54 -19.29 -5.25
C LEU A 239 2.39 -18.56 -4.19
N GLY A 240 2.60 -17.24 -4.34
CA GLY A 240 3.31 -16.42 -3.36
C GLY A 240 2.64 -16.41 -1.99
N GLY A 241 1.33 -16.19 -1.95
CA GLY A 241 0.54 -16.20 -0.71
C GLY A 241 0.58 -17.55 0.01
N LEU A 242 0.46 -18.66 -0.73
CA LEU A 242 0.53 -20.01 -0.16
C LEU A 242 1.93 -20.34 0.37
N LYS A 243 2.99 -19.99 -0.38
CA LYS A 243 4.37 -20.21 0.07
C LYS A 243 4.68 -19.43 1.34
N ALA A 244 4.28 -18.15 1.40
CA ALA A 244 4.43 -17.35 2.60
C ALA A 244 3.68 -17.95 3.79
N THR A 245 2.41 -18.28 3.58
CA THR A 245 1.56 -18.81 4.65
C THR A 245 2.06 -20.15 5.15
N TYR A 246 2.53 -21.04 4.27
CA TYR A 246 3.15 -22.29 4.68
C TYR A 246 4.43 -22.05 5.48
N ARG A 247 5.33 -21.18 5.00
CA ARG A 247 6.58 -20.86 5.70
C ARG A 247 6.32 -20.36 7.12
N ILE A 248 5.33 -19.50 7.29
CA ILE A 248 5.03 -18.84 8.57
C ILE A 248 4.22 -19.74 9.51
N THR A 249 3.24 -20.47 9.00
CA THR A 249 2.31 -21.27 9.84
C THR A 249 2.76 -22.71 10.04
N GLN A 250 3.60 -23.25 9.14
CA GLN A 250 3.99 -24.66 9.05
C GLN A 250 2.80 -25.64 8.93
N LYS A 251 1.60 -25.16 8.54
CA LYS A 251 0.43 -26.01 8.36
C LYS A 251 0.46 -26.68 6.99
N ALA A 252 0.46 -28.02 6.99
CA ALA A 252 0.58 -28.84 5.78
C ALA A 252 -0.49 -28.56 4.70
N ARG A 253 -1.67 -28.04 5.08
CA ARG A 253 -2.73 -27.67 4.13
C ARG A 253 -2.28 -26.66 3.07
N TYR A 254 -1.35 -25.76 3.41
CA TYR A 254 -0.89 -24.72 2.48
C TYR A 254 0.12 -25.26 1.47
N GLU A 255 1.04 -26.13 1.89
CA GLU A 255 1.93 -26.84 0.96
C GLU A 255 1.12 -27.79 0.06
N ALA A 256 0.11 -28.48 0.60
CA ALA A 256 -0.79 -29.32 -0.20
C ALA A 256 -1.56 -28.51 -1.25
N ALA A 257 -2.09 -27.35 -0.88
CA ALA A 257 -2.77 -26.44 -1.81
C ALA A 257 -1.81 -25.88 -2.88
N TYR A 258 -0.60 -25.50 -2.48
CA TYR A 258 0.46 -25.03 -3.38
C TYR A 258 0.83 -26.10 -4.42
N ARG A 259 1.08 -27.33 -3.97
CA ARG A 259 1.38 -28.47 -4.84
C ARG A 259 0.20 -28.82 -5.74
N ARG A 260 -1.03 -28.81 -5.24
CA ARG A 260 -2.23 -29.02 -6.07
C ARG A 260 -2.31 -28.04 -7.23
N LEU A 261 -2.13 -26.73 -6.99
CA LEU A 261 -2.18 -25.72 -8.05
C LEU A 261 -1.08 -25.91 -9.10
N ILE A 262 0.09 -26.40 -8.70
CA ILE A 262 1.21 -26.69 -9.60
C ILE A 262 0.98 -27.98 -10.37
N ASP A 263 0.72 -29.09 -9.66
CA ASP A 263 0.74 -30.43 -10.23
C ASP A 263 -0.53 -30.73 -11.05
N GLU A 264 -1.69 -30.18 -10.65
CA GLU A 264 -2.98 -30.42 -11.32
C GLU A 264 -3.36 -29.30 -12.28
N TYR A 265 -3.00 -28.04 -11.96
CA TYR A 265 -3.46 -26.85 -12.70
C TYR A 265 -2.33 -26.07 -13.38
N HIS A 266 -1.07 -26.50 -13.23
CA HIS A 266 0.08 -25.90 -13.91
C HIS A 266 0.26 -24.39 -13.64
N TYR A 267 -0.10 -23.93 -12.44
CA TYR A 267 0.05 -22.52 -12.05
C TYR A 267 1.51 -22.04 -12.11
N ASP A 268 2.49 -22.94 -12.00
CA ASP A 268 3.90 -22.63 -12.19
C ASP A 268 4.26 -22.31 -13.64
N ASP A 269 3.57 -22.92 -14.62
CA ASP A 269 3.71 -22.56 -16.04
C ASP A 269 3.02 -21.22 -16.34
N GLU A 270 1.83 -20.99 -15.78
CA GLU A 270 1.15 -19.69 -15.88
C GLU A 270 1.98 -18.57 -15.26
N ALA A 271 2.58 -18.82 -14.10
CA ALA A 271 3.43 -17.86 -13.41
C ALA A 271 4.64 -17.39 -14.26
N ILE A 272 5.13 -18.21 -15.20
CA ILE A 272 6.14 -17.78 -16.18
C ILE A 272 5.57 -16.62 -17.02
N LEU A 273 4.31 -16.70 -17.42
CA LEU A 273 3.63 -15.75 -18.29
C LEU A 273 2.94 -14.60 -17.55
N ALA A 274 3.15 -14.47 -16.24
CA ALA A 274 2.57 -13.40 -15.41
C ALA A 274 2.83 -11.98 -15.95
N LYS A 275 3.98 -11.75 -16.60
CA LYS A 275 4.21 -10.48 -17.31
C LYS A 275 3.56 -10.47 -18.69
N VAL A 276 2.62 -9.55 -18.88
CA VAL A 276 2.14 -9.12 -20.20
C VAL A 276 3.24 -8.30 -20.89
N LEU A 277 3.71 -8.80 -22.04
CA LEU A 277 4.76 -8.15 -22.84
C LEU A 277 4.23 -7.47 -24.09
N TRP A 278 3.07 -7.88 -24.57
CA TRP A 278 2.42 -7.36 -25.76
C TRP A 278 0.92 -7.70 -25.72
N PRO A 279 0.03 -6.83 -26.23
CA PRO A 279 0.32 -5.48 -26.73
C PRO A 279 0.66 -4.50 -25.59
N ASP A 280 1.30 -3.36 -25.92
CA ASP A 280 1.78 -2.41 -24.91
C ASP A 280 0.61 -1.78 -24.12
N GLU A 281 -0.56 -1.66 -24.75
CA GLU A 281 -1.79 -1.13 -24.16
C GLU A 281 -2.38 -2.02 -23.06
N TRP A 282 -1.98 -3.29 -23.00
CA TRP A 282 -2.39 -4.23 -21.96
C TRP A 282 -1.40 -4.26 -20.79
N LYS A 283 -0.33 -3.47 -20.85
CA LYS A 283 0.63 -3.38 -19.76
C LYS A 283 0.09 -2.47 -18.66
N THR A 284 -0.23 -3.11 -17.56
CA THR A 284 -0.68 -2.45 -16.34
C THR A 284 0.51 -2.18 -15.41
N PRO A 285 0.83 -0.92 -15.05
CA PRO A 285 2.01 -0.61 -14.23
C PRO A 285 1.95 -1.16 -12.80
N TRP A 286 0.75 -1.24 -12.22
CA TRP A 286 0.60 -1.67 -10.84
C TRP A 286 0.74 -3.19 -10.68
N ASP A 287 0.41 -3.99 -11.69
CA ASP A 287 0.61 -5.46 -11.74
C ASP A 287 2.07 -5.86 -11.50
N ASP A 288 3.02 -5.02 -11.93
CA ASP A 288 4.44 -5.25 -11.70
C ASP A 288 4.79 -5.29 -10.19
N ASN A 289 4.03 -4.58 -9.35
CA ASN A 289 4.20 -4.65 -7.89
C ASN A 289 3.76 -6.00 -7.33
N LEU A 290 2.65 -6.53 -7.83
CA LEU A 290 2.08 -7.81 -7.38
C LEU A 290 3.07 -8.92 -7.71
N ALA A 291 3.61 -8.91 -8.93
CA ALA A 291 4.63 -9.85 -9.36
C ALA A 291 5.93 -9.70 -8.55
N ALA A 292 6.42 -8.47 -8.36
CA ALA A 292 7.64 -8.19 -7.60
C ALA A 292 7.56 -8.73 -6.16
N GLN A 293 6.44 -8.48 -5.48
CA GLN A 293 6.17 -8.97 -4.12
C GLN A 293 6.08 -10.49 -4.05
N SER A 294 5.36 -11.10 -5.01
CA SER A 294 5.19 -12.55 -5.10
C SER A 294 6.51 -13.26 -5.38
N LEU A 295 7.30 -12.77 -6.34
CA LEU A 295 8.61 -13.32 -6.70
C LEU A 295 9.62 -13.17 -5.57
N TYR A 296 9.60 -12.06 -4.82
CA TYR A 296 10.47 -11.88 -3.66
C TYR A 296 10.27 -12.97 -2.61
N VAL A 297 9.02 -13.30 -2.30
CA VAL A 297 8.67 -14.36 -1.35
C VAL A 297 9.00 -15.74 -1.93
N LEU A 298 8.52 -16.04 -3.14
CA LEU A 298 8.68 -17.34 -3.77
C LEU A 298 10.15 -17.72 -3.93
N MET A 299 10.96 -16.85 -4.55
CA MET A 299 12.35 -17.20 -4.87
C MET A 299 13.25 -17.29 -3.63
N ARG A 300 12.88 -16.64 -2.51
CA ARG A 300 13.64 -16.72 -1.26
C ARG A 300 13.30 -17.97 -0.45
N TRP A 301 12.07 -18.46 -0.54
CA TRP A 301 11.57 -19.56 0.32
C TRP A 301 11.25 -20.86 -0.42
N GLU A 302 11.29 -20.87 -1.75
CA GLU A 302 11.24 -22.09 -2.53
C GLU A 302 12.60 -22.82 -2.49
N THR A 303 12.52 -24.13 -2.35
CA THR A 303 13.69 -25.04 -2.33
C THR A 303 13.71 -25.99 -3.52
N ASP A 304 12.57 -26.16 -4.20
CA ASP A 304 12.45 -26.93 -5.42
C ASP A 304 13.15 -26.23 -6.57
N ARG A 305 14.18 -26.88 -7.11
CA ARG A 305 15.04 -26.30 -8.14
C ARG A 305 14.29 -26.06 -9.45
N ASP A 306 13.34 -26.91 -9.81
CA ASP A 306 12.62 -26.79 -11.08
C ASP A 306 11.64 -25.62 -11.02
N LEU A 307 10.98 -25.41 -9.87
CA LEU A 307 10.16 -24.22 -9.63
C LEU A 307 10.99 -22.94 -9.60
N LEU A 308 12.16 -22.95 -8.97
CA LEU A 308 13.07 -21.78 -8.98
C LEU A 308 13.49 -21.38 -10.40
N ILE A 309 13.67 -22.34 -11.31
CA ILE A 309 13.95 -22.06 -12.73
C ILE A 309 12.76 -21.34 -13.36
N LYS A 310 11.52 -21.82 -13.14
CA LYS A 310 10.31 -21.18 -13.68
C LYS A 310 10.10 -19.77 -13.12
N TYR A 311 10.30 -19.57 -11.82
CA TYR A 311 10.22 -18.22 -11.22
C TYR A 311 11.32 -17.29 -11.72
N ARG A 312 12.53 -17.79 -11.97
CA ARG A 312 13.58 -17.02 -12.65
C ARG A 312 13.17 -16.64 -14.09
N MET A 313 12.49 -17.50 -14.82
CA MET A 313 11.96 -17.16 -16.16
C MET A 313 10.91 -16.05 -16.07
N SER A 314 9.99 -16.12 -15.09
CA SER A 314 9.02 -15.05 -14.82
C SER A 314 9.70 -13.73 -14.48
N LEU A 315 10.69 -13.74 -13.56
CA LEU A 315 11.48 -12.57 -13.19
C LEU A 315 12.20 -11.96 -14.40
N ASN A 316 12.81 -12.77 -15.26
CA ASN A 316 13.50 -12.29 -16.46
C ASN A 316 12.54 -11.62 -17.47
N ARG A 317 11.30 -12.11 -17.58
CA ARG A 317 10.27 -11.48 -18.43
C ARG A 317 9.84 -10.12 -17.87
N HIS A 318 9.65 -10.02 -16.56
CA HIS A 318 9.40 -8.74 -15.90
C HIS A 318 10.57 -7.77 -16.12
N TRP A 319 11.80 -8.22 -15.91
CA TRP A 319 13.00 -7.41 -16.11
C TRP A 319 13.16 -6.89 -17.53
N PHE A 320 12.81 -7.70 -18.54
CA PHE A 320 12.83 -7.26 -19.94
C PHE A 320 11.97 -6.00 -20.18
N ASP A 321 10.86 -5.84 -19.45
CA ASP A 321 10.02 -4.65 -19.52
C ASP A 321 10.49 -3.57 -18.53
N TRP A 322 10.76 -3.92 -17.27
CA TRP A 322 11.14 -2.99 -16.20
C TRP A 322 12.34 -2.12 -16.58
N GLN A 323 13.38 -2.72 -17.18
CA GLN A 323 14.58 -1.99 -17.58
C GLN A 323 14.28 -0.87 -18.61
N LYS A 324 13.22 -1.02 -19.40
CA LYS A 324 12.79 -0.02 -20.39
C LYS A 324 11.96 1.12 -19.77
N GLN A 325 11.45 0.91 -18.56
CA GLN A 325 10.62 1.87 -17.82
C GLN A 325 11.44 2.69 -16.81
N LEU A 326 12.70 2.33 -16.58
CA LEU A 326 13.60 3.07 -15.68
C LEU A 326 13.68 4.56 -16.05
N GLY A 327 13.46 5.41 -15.05
CA GLY A 327 13.46 6.87 -15.20
C GLY A 327 12.23 7.47 -15.89
N LYS A 328 11.25 6.66 -16.34
CA LYS A 328 10.02 7.15 -16.98
C LYS A 328 8.82 7.26 -16.03
N ARG A 329 8.88 6.57 -14.90
CA ARG A 329 7.80 6.46 -13.92
C ARG A 329 8.36 6.68 -12.51
N GLY A 330 7.60 7.33 -11.63
CA GLY A 330 7.90 7.46 -10.20
C GLY A 330 7.45 6.24 -9.37
N GLY A 331 7.68 6.29 -8.05
CA GLY A 331 7.16 5.27 -7.11
C GLY A 331 7.90 3.93 -7.15
N HIS A 332 7.16 2.81 -7.21
CA HIS A 332 7.70 1.44 -7.09
C HIS A 332 8.78 1.04 -8.11
N VAL A 333 8.88 1.78 -9.22
CA VAL A 333 9.86 1.54 -10.29
C VAL A 333 11.31 1.60 -9.76
N TYR A 334 11.56 2.33 -8.66
CA TYR A 334 12.88 2.35 -8.02
C TYR A 334 13.26 0.99 -7.41
N TRP A 335 12.28 0.21 -6.94
CA TRP A 335 12.54 -1.07 -6.27
C TRP A 335 12.92 -2.18 -7.26
N PHE A 336 12.28 -2.22 -8.43
CA PHE A 336 12.43 -3.29 -9.41
C PHE A 336 13.86 -3.65 -9.85
N PRO A 337 14.76 -2.70 -10.18
CA PRO A 337 16.15 -3.06 -10.53
C PRO A 337 16.92 -3.63 -9.34
N MET A 338 16.66 -3.14 -8.12
CA MET A 338 17.29 -3.67 -6.91
C MET A 338 16.78 -5.07 -6.59
N LEU A 339 15.46 -5.28 -6.72
CA LEU A 339 14.84 -6.59 -6.56
C LEU A 339 15.41 -7.61 -7.56
N TYR A 340 15.47 -7.24 -8.85
CA TYR A 340 16.04 -8.11 -9.86
C TYR A 340 17.49 -8.47 -9.52
N GLN A 341 18.33 -7.50 -9.17
CA GLN A 341 19.71 -7.77 -8.77
C GLN A 341 19.80 -8.79 -7.62
N VAL A 342 18.98 -8.61 -6.57
CA VAL A 342 18.96 -9.50 -5.40
C VAL A 342 18.53 -10.91 -5.78
N LEU A 343 17.43 -11.06 -6.53
CA LEU A 343 16.86 -12.36 -6.85
C LEU A 343 17.61 -13.08 -7.99
N ALA A 344 18.15 -12.33 -8.95
CA ALA A 344 18.86 -12.88 -10.09
C ALA A 344 20.33 -13.19 -9.78
N GLY A 345 20.92 -12.51 -8.79
CA GLY A 345 22.36 -12.53 -8.53
C GLY A 345 23.17 -11.84 -9.61
N GLU A 346 22.56 -10.90 -10.36
CA GLU A 346 23.15 -10.19 -11.49
C GLU A 346 23.33 -8.71 -11.15
N GLN A 347 24.52 -8.15 -11.38
CA GLN A 347 24.77 -6.73 -11.14
C GLN A 347 24.10 -5.88 -12.25
N VAL A 348 22.89 -5.39 -11.99
CA VAL A 348 22.14 -4.51 -12.91
C VAL A 348 22.06 -3.06 -12.42
N VAL A 349 22.36 -2.80 -11.14
CA VAL A 349 22.41 -1.46 -10.56
C VAL A 349 23.79 -0.85 -10.81
N GLY A 350 24.01 -0.39 -12.05
CA GLY A 350 25.17 0.41 -12.47
C GLY A 350 24.97 1.91 -12.25
N GLU A 351 25.94 2.72 -12.67
CA GLU A 351 25.96 4.19 -12.43
C GLU A 351 24.67 4.90 -12.89
N ASP A 352 24.14 4.56 -14.06
CA ASP A 352 22.91 5.15 -14.59
C ASP A 352 21.69 4.83 -13.71
N VAL A 353 21.58 3.60 -13.24
CA VAL A 353 20.50 3.17 -12.34
C VAL A 353 20.67 3.84 -10.98
N GLN A 354 21.90 3.93 -10.46
CA GLN A 354 22.17 4.66 -9.22
C GLN A 354 21.75 6.13 -9.31
N LYS A 355 21.99 6.78 -10.46
CA LYS A 355 21.51 8.16 -10.69
C LYS A 355 19.98 8.25 -10.60
N ILE A 356 19.26 7.27 -11.16
CA ILE A 356 17.79 7.20 -11.05
C ILE A 356 17.36 6.96 -9.60
N LEU A 357 18.03 6.06 -8.86
CA LEU A 357 17.72 5.77 -7.46
C LEU A 357 17.98 6.99 -6.57
N ARG A 358 19.06 7.74 -6.80
CA ARG A 358 19.31 9.03 -6.13
C ARG A 358 18.23 10.06 -6.44
N GLY A 359 17.55 9.95 -7.57
CA GLY A 359 16.42 10.80 -7.92
C GLY A 359 15.07 10.37 -7.34
N MET A 360 15.01 9.37 -6.45
CA MET A 360 13.73 8.87 -5.97
C MET A 360 12.92 9.92 -5.22
N GLY A 361 11.62 9.97 -5.51
CA GLY A 361 10.67 10.87 -4.90
C GLY A 361 9.29 10.21 -4.86
N GLY A 362 8.50 10.58 -3.85
CA GLY A 362 7.21 9.97 -3.57
C GLY A 362 6.17 10.95 -3.08
N LEU A 363 6.36 12.25 -3.31
CA LEU A 363 5.44 13.32 -2.92
C LEU A 363 4.84 13.98 -4.16
N ALA A 364 3.52 14.11 -4.18
CA ALA A 364 2.80 14.98 -5.10
C ALA A 364 1.80 15.82 -4.31
N ARG A 365 1.71 17.11 -4.64
CA ARG A 365 0.79 18.07 -4.01
C ARG A 365 0.18 18.99 -5.05
N GLY A 366 -1.02 19.46 -4.78
CA GLY A 366 -1.64 20.45 -5.64
C GLY A 366 -3.00 20.94 -5.13
N LYS A 367 -3.70 21.64 -6.01
CA LYS A 367 -5.10 22.04 -5.82
C LYS A 367 -5.96 21.36 -6.87
N ARG A 368 -7.14 20.90 -6.49
CA ARG A 368 -8.12 20.29 -7.40
C ARG A 368 -9.53 20.65 -6.96
N THR A 369 -10.44 20.74 -7.93
CA THR A 369 -11.88 20.84 -7.69
C THR A 369 -12.47 19.46 -7.45
N TYR A 370 -13.14 19.30 -6.32
CA TYR A 370 -13.90 18.12 -5.94
C TYR A 370 -15.39 18.39 -6.10
N VAL A 371 -16.12 17.43 -6.63
CA VAL A 371 -17.59 17.47 -6.67
C VAL A 371 -18.09 16.70 -5.45
N ILE A 372 -18.60 17.42 -4.46
CA ILE A 372 -19.04 16.84 -3.20
C ILE A 372 -20.57 16.95 -3.03
N PRO A 373 -21.24 15.95 -2.44
CA PRO A 373 -22.63 16.07 -2.05
C PRO A 373 -22.78 16.95 -0.80
N VAL A 374 -23.53 18.07 -0.91
CA VAL A 374 -23.92 18.93 0.21
C VAL A 374 -25.43 19.07 0.22
N ASP A 375 -26.09 18.56 1.27
CA ASP A 375 -27.55 18.56 1.42
C ASP A 375 -28.31 17.97 0.21
N GLY A 376 -27.74 16.93 -0.41
CA GLY A 376 -28.32 16.28 -1.60
C GLY A 376 -28.07 17.01 -2.93
N VAL A 377 -27.33 18.13 -2.92
CA VAL A 377 -26.94 18.88 -4.12
C VAL A 377 -25.44 18.72 -4.35
N ARG A 378 -25.03 18.44 -5.60
CA ARG A 378 -23.61 18.41 -5.99
C ARG A 378 -23.05 19.83 -5.97
N ARG A 379 -21.98 20.07 -5.22
CA ARG A 379 -21.25 21.33 -5.17
C ARG A 379 -19.79 21.12 -5.53
N GLU A 380 -19.22 22.08 -6.26
CA GLU A 380 -17.79 22.12 -6.55
C GLU A 380 -17.06 22.84 -5.41
N VAL A 381 -15.99 22.22 -4.91
CA VAL A 381 -15.12 22.78 -3.87
C VAL A 381 -13.67 22.60 -4.31
N GLU A 382 -12.91 23.70 -4.36
CA GLU A 382 -11.46 23.65 -4.55
C GLU A 382 -10.78 23.35 -3.21
N SER A 383 -9.87 22.38 -3.20
CA SER A 383 -9.15 21.96 -1.99
C SER A 383 -7.72 21.52 -2.34
N GLU A 384 -6.84 21.63 -1.35
CA GLU A 384 -5.46 21.15 -1.42
C GLU A 384 -5.43 19.65 -1.20
N TRP A 385 -4.58 18.97 -1.96
CA TRP A 385 -4.37 17.54 -1.85
C TRP A 385 -2.89 17.22 -1.76
N GLU A 386 -2.61 16.12 -1.08
CA GLU A 386 -1.28 15.56 -0.93
C GLU A 386 -1.32 14.04 -1.10
N GLU A 387 -0.42 13.54 -1.93
CA GLU A 387 -0.14 12.11 -2.10
C GLU A 387 1.29 11.85 -1.67
N ALA A 388 1.45 10.94 -0.72
CA ALA A 388 2.74 10.49 -0.27
C ALA A 388 2.81 8.97 -0.36
N SER A 389 3.83 8.45 -1.03
CA SER A 389 3.98 7.02 -1.31
C SER A 389 5.01 6.35 -0.39
N PRO A 390 4.58 5.51 0.57
CA PRO A 390 5.48 4.70 1.39
C PRO A 390 6.28 3.67 0.59
N SER A 391 5.93 3.41 -0.68
CA SER A 391 6.71 2.52 -1.54
C SER A 391 8.13 3.03 -1.77
N VAL A 392 8.32 4.35 -1.73
CA VAL A 392 9.64 4.97 -1.87
C VAL A 392 10.47 4.71 -0.62
N LEU A 393 9.86 4.80 0.58
CA LEU A 393 10.50 4.40 1.83
C LEU A 393 10.88 2.92 1.81
N MET A 394 9.98 2.06 1.33
CA MET A 394 10.22 0.62 1.17
C MET A 394 11.39 0.35 0.22
N GLY A 395 11.40 0.98 -0.95
CA GLY A 395 12.49 0.85 -1.92
C GLY A 395 13.83 1.32 -1.34
N TYR A 396 13.85 2.47 -0.66
CA TYR A 396 15.05 3.00 0.00
C TYR A 396 15.61 2.00 1.03
N TRP A 397 14.78 1.56 1.97
CA TRP A 397 15.22 0.67 3.04
C TRP A 397 15.53 -0.74 2.55
N PHE A 398 14.83 -1.24 1.52
CA PHE A 398 15.22 -2.45 0.81
C PHE A 398 16.65 -2.33 0.24
N GLY A 399 16.93 -1.24 -0.47
CA GLY A 399 18.25 -0.99 -1.04
C GLY A 399 19.33 -0.87 0.03
N ARG A 400 19.05 -0.21 1.15
CA ARG A 400 19.96 -0.13 2.31
C ARG A 400 20.20 -1.51 2.93
N HIS A 401 19.16 -2.32 3.09
CA HIS A 401 19.23 -3.67 3.66
C HIS A 401 20.13 -4.60 2.84
N TYR A 402 20.05 -4.53 1.51
CA TYR A 402 20.88 -5.33 0.61
C TYR A 402 22.21 -4.67 0.22
N GLY A 403 22.57 -3.52 0.80
CA GLY A 403 23.83 -2.81 0.51
C GLY A 403 23.92 -2.23 -0.90
N ILE A 404 22.78 -2.01 -1.56
CA ILE A 404 22.69 -1.43 -2.91
C ILE A 404 22.65 0.10 -2.85
N ILE A 405 21.94 0.66 -1.87
CA ILE A 405 21.90 2.10 -1.62
C ILE A 405 22.98 2.44 -0.60
N ASP A 406 23.86 3.37 -0.96
CA ASP A 406 24.88 3.90 -0.06
C ASP A 406 24.22 4.84 0.97
N PRO A 407 24.57 4.75 2.27
CA PRO A 407 24.05 5.64 3.30
C PRO A 407 24.33 7.13 3.07
N THR A 408 25.31 7.47 2.24
CA THR A 408 25.70 8.86 1.93
C THR A 408 24.92 9.50 0.78
N TRP A 409 24.10 8.72 0.06
CA TRP A 409 23.33 9.23 -1.07
C TRP A 409 22.29 10.28 -0.69
#